data_AF-C9QDL8-F1
#
_entry.id   AF-C9QDL8-F1
#
_cell.length_a   1.000
_cell.length_b   1.000
_cell.length_c   1.000
_cell.angle_alpha   90.00
_cell.angle_beta   90.00
_cell.angle_gamma   90.00
#
_symmetry.space_group_name_H-M   'P 1'
#
loop_
_entity.id
_entity.type
_entity.pdbx_description
1 polymer ?
#
loop_
_entity_poly.entity_id
_entity_poly.type
_entity_poly.pdbx_seq_one_letter_code
_entity_poly.pdbx_strand_id
1 'polypeptide(L)'
;MVKKQRGVALIIILLLLAVMVTITATMADRLFGQFKRATNQINYQQAYWYSVGAEALAKVGIEQSYKDSDTINMSQPWALEEQTYPLDFGTLSGRLVDKQACFNINALSGVEVVAGSDKAPYLVEAFQHLLEELEVENYQAETIAQSLWEYVDSDNSVNSTSGVEDSFYESMSPAYMTANSLLADGSELRAVNEVSGEVMEKVRPYICALPTSDLRLNVNTLKPEQAALLVALFHPALSLEQAKEVLENRPFDGWGSIDDFLSEKEFASVKEEQKKEAKAYLTVTSVYFELDAELLVGDSRVRVRSLLFSENKETVTVVRRRFGGIGERVSDRSTEQ
;
A
#
# COMPACT_ATOMS: atom_id res chain seq x y z
N MET A 1 -10.16 -79.13 41.38
CA MET A 1 -10.35 -78.84 39.94
C MET A 1 -10.05 -77.36 39.70
N VAL A 2 -8.95 -77.03 39.03
CA VAL A 2 -8.58 -75.63 38.73
C VAL A 2 -9.31 -75.19 37.46
N LYS A 3 -10.15 -74.14 37.58
CA LYS A 3 -10.95 -73.58 36.48
C LYS A 3 -10.01 -72.84 35.52
N LYS A 4 -9.84 -73.33 34.29
CA LYS A 4 -8.96 -72.72 33.27
C LYS A 4 -9.48 -71.33 32.88
N GLN A 5 -8.67 -70.30 33.11
CA GLN A 5 -8.95 -68.92 32.71
C GLN A 5 -8.79 -68.75 31.19
N ARG A 6 -9.89 -68.87 30.43
CA ARG A 6 -9.93 -68.70 28.97
C ARG A 6 -10.18 -67.25 28.50
N GLY A 7 -10.48 -66.32 29.42
CA GLY A 7 -10.76 -64.92 29.09
C GLY A 7 -9.55 -63.98 29.16
N VAL A 8 -8.59 -64.25 30.06
CA VAL A 8 -7.44 -63.34 30.31
C VAL A 8 -6.48 -63.30 29.12
N ALA A 9 -6.21 -64.44 28.47
CA ALA A 9 -5.35 -64.47 27.29
C ALA A 9 -5.93 -63.66 26.10
N LEU A 10 -7.24 -63.69 25.91
CA LEU A 10 -7.91 -62.90 24.87
C LEU A 10 -7.84 -61.40 25.15
N ILE A 11 -8.04 -61.00 26.42
CA ILE A 11 -7.90 -59.60 26.84
C ILE A 11 -6.48 -59.09 26.62
N ILE A 12 -5.46 -59.90 26.95
CA ILE A 12 -4.05 -59.53 26.73
C ILE A 12 -3.76 -59.36 25.22
N ILE A 13 -4.24 -60.28 24.37
CA ILE A 13 -4.07 -60.18 22.91
C ILE A 13 -4.77 -58.94 22.35
N LEU A 14 -6.01 -58.67 22.77
CA LEU A 14 -6.74 -57.48 22.34
C LEU A 14 -6.06 -56.19 22.81
N LEU A 15 -5.52 -56.17 24.02
CA LEU A 15 -4.77 -55.02 24.54
C LEU A 15 -3.48 -54.80 23.75
N LEU A 16 -2.72 -55.87 23.45
CA LEU A 16 -1.52 -55.78 22.61
C LEU A 16 -1.85 -55.29 21.19
N LEU A 17 -2.93 -55.79 20.59
CA LEU A 17 -3.40 -55.34 19.28
C LEU A 17 -3.83 -53.87 19.33
N ALA A 18 -4.59 -53.44 20.35
CA ALA A 18 -5.00 -52.06 20.50
C ALA A 18 -3.79 -51.11 20.64
N VAL A 19 -2.77 -51.50 21.42
CA VAL A 19 -1.52 -50.73 21.56
C VAL A 19 -0.77 -50.67 20.23
N MET A 20 -0.65 -51.80 19.52
CA MET A 20 0.02 -51.86 18.21
C MET A 20 -0.67 -50.98 17.16
N VAL A 21 -2.01 -51.03 17.10
CA VAL A 21 -2.82 -50.18 16.21
C VAL A 21 -2.65 -48.71 16.57
N THR A 22 -2.67 -48.35 17.86
CA THR A 22 -2.49 -46.97 18.31
C THR A 22 -1.12 -46.42 17.94
N ILE A 23 -0.05 -47.21 18.14
CA ILE A 23 1.31 -46.81 17.75
C ILE A 23 1.39 -46.62 16.23
N THR A 24 0.84 -47.55 15.46
CA THR A 24 0.87 -47.47 14.00
C THR A 24 0.08 -46.25 13.48
N ALA A 25 -1.11 -45.99 14.02
CA ALA A 25 -1.91 -44.82 13.66
C ALA A 25 -1.16 -43.51 13.94
N THR A 26 -0.58 -43.37 15.14
CA THR A 26 0.19 -42.16 15.50
C THR A 26 1.44 -41.96 14.64
N MET A 27 2.10 -43.05 14.21
CA MET A 27 3.22 -42.98 13.26
C MET A 27 2.76 -42.52 11.87
N ALA A 28 1.64 -43.05 11.37
CA ALA A 28 1.07 -42.66 10.08
C ALA A 28 0.67 -41.18 10.07
N ASP A 29 -0.04 -40.71 11.10
CA ASP A 29 -0.44 -39.30 11.24
C ASP A 29 0.77 -38.36 11.26
N ARG A 30 1.83 -38.74 11.97
CA ARG A 30 3.09 -37.98 11.98
C ARG A 30 3.74 -37.93 10.59
N LEU A 31 3.76 -39.05 9.88
CA LEU A 31 4.33 -39.12 8.53
C LEU A 31 3.53 -38.23 7.56
N PHE A 32 2.20 -38.34 7.55
CA PHE A 32 1.34 -37.50 6.70
C PHE A 32 1.48 -36.01 7.04
N GLY A 33 1.55 -35.67 8.33
CA GLY A 33 1.78 -34.30 8.77
C GLY A 33 3.18 -33.76 8.40
N GLN A 34 4.22 -34.59 8.45
CA GLN A 34 5.55 -34.23 7.97
C GLN A 34 5.57 -34.03 6.45
N PHE A 35 4.91 -34.93 5.71
CA PHE A 35 4.79 -34.84 4.26
C PHE A 35 4.09 -33.55 3.83
N LYS A 36 2.92 -33.23 4.40
CA LYS A 36 2.19 -31.99 4.06
C LYS A 36 3.01 -30.74 4.40
N ARG A 37 3.72 -30.73 5.53
CA ARG A 37 4.62 -29.62 5.90
C ARG A 37 5.77 -29.46 4.89
N ALA A 38 6.43 -30.55 4.52
CA ALA A 38 7.51 -30.52 3.55
C ALA A 38 7.02 -30.02 2.18
N THR A 39 5.87 -30.52 1.71
CA THR A 39 5.25 -30.06 0.46
C THR A 39 4.88 -28.58 0.51
N ASN A 40 4.24 -28.11 1.58
CA ASN A 40 3.90 -26.69 1.72
C ASN A 40 5.14 -25.80 1.77
N GLN A 41 6.22 -26.26 2.41
CA GLN A 41 7.49 -25.52 2.46
C GLN A 41 8.12 -25.41 1.06
N ILE A 42 8.14 -26.49 0.28
CA ILE A 42 8.62 -26.48 -1.10
C ILE A 42 7.76 -25.56 -1.96
N ASN A 43 6.43 -25.68 -1.87
CA ASN A 43 5.51 -24.86 -2.64
C ASN A 43 5.64 -23.36 -2.30
N TYR A 44 5.84 -23.02 -1.03
CA TYR A 44 6.08 -21.65 -0.60
C TYR A 44 7.40 -21.10 -1.14
N GLN A 45 8.49 -21.89 -1.11
CA GLN A 45 9.77 -21.49 -1.70
C GLN A 45 9.65 -21.28 -3.21
N GLN A 46 8.92 -22.16 -3.90
CA GLN A 46 8.66 -22.01 -5.33
C GLN A 46 7.86 -20.74 -5.64
N ALA A 47 6.81 -20.45 -4.85
CA ALA A 47 6.03 -19.22 -4.97
C ALA A 47 6.88 -17.97 -4.70
N TYR A 48 7.80 -18.02 -3.74
CA TYR A 48 8.76 -16.93 -3.52
C TYR A 48 9.64 -16.70 -4.76
N TRP A 49 10.20 -17.74 -5.37
CA TRP A 49 11.03 -17.56 -6.58
C TRP A 49 10.24 -17.08 -7.79
N TYR A 50 8.99 -17.52 -7.95
CA TYR A 50 8.10 -16.97 -8.96
C TYR A 50 7.80 -15.48 -8.71
N SER A 51 7.71 -15.05 -7.45
CA SER A 51 7.53 -13.64 -7.08
C SER A 51 8.71 -12.78 -7.53
N VAL A 52 9.94 -13.28 -7.40
CA VAL A 52 11.16 -12.62 -7.91
C VAL A 52 11.16 -12.59 -9.45
N GLY A 53 10.67 -13.63 -10.11
CA GLY A 53 10.46 -13.64 -11.56
C GLY A 53 9.43 -12.61 -12.01
N ALA A 54 8.33 -12.44 -11.27
CA ALA A 54 7.30 -11.44 -11.54
C ALA A 54 7.87 -10.01 -11.40
N GLU A 55 8.72 -9.76 -10.39
CA GLU A 55 9.45 -8.50 -10.26
C GLU A 55 10.37 -8.24 -11.46
N ALA A 56 11.09 -9.26 -11.94
CA ALA A 56 11.95 -9.12 -13.12
C ALA A 56 11.15 -8.77 -14.38
N LEU A 57 9.97 -9.38 -14.57
CA LEU A 57 9.06 -9.04 -15.67
C LEU A 57 8.52 -7.60 -15.53
N ALA A 58 8.12 -7.21 -14.32
CA ALA A 58 7.65 -5.86 -14.04
C ALA A 58 8.68 -4.79 -14.39
N LYS A 59 9.96 -5.03 -14.04
CA LYS A 59 11.06 -4.13 -14.41
C LYS A 59 11.14 -3.93 -15.91
N VAL A 60 11.11 -5.01 -16.69
CA VAL A 60 11.16 -4.92 -18.16
C VAL A 60 9.99 -4.07 -18.70
N GLY A 61 8.78 -4.25 -18.18
CA GLY A 61 7.61 -3.45 -18.60
C GLY A 61 7.78 -1.95 -18.30
N ILE A 62 8.27 -1.61 -17.11
CA ILE A 62 8.52 -0.21 -16.70
C ILE A 62 9.67 0.39 -17.51
N GLU A 63 10.80 -0.31 -17.65
CA GLU A 63 11.98 0.14 -18.41
C GLU A 63 11.67 0.34 -19.89
N GLN A 64 10.81 -0.50 -20.46
CA GLN A 64 10.34 -0.34 -21.84
C GLN A 64 9.49 0.93 -21.98
N SER A 65 8.66 1.25 -20.98
CA SER A 65 7.77 2.42 -21.01
C SER A 65 8.55 3.73 -21.04
N TYR A 66 9.69 3.80 -20.35
CA TYR A 66 10.60 4.95 -20.43
C TYR A 66 11.29 5.12 -21.79
N LYS A 67 11.46 4.03 -22.55
CA LYS A 67 12.04 4.10 -23.90
C LYS A 67 11.01 4.54 -24.94
N ASP A 68 9.75 4.19 -24.71
CA ASP A 68 8.67 4.43 -25.66
C ASP A 68 8.03 5.82 -25.51
N SER A 69 8.11 6.44 -24.32
CA SER A 69 7.54 7.77 -24.06
C SER A 69 8.26 8.53 -22.95
N ASP A 70 8.24 9.87 -23.02
CA ASP A 70 8.72 10.76 -21.95
C ASP A 70 7.74 10.86 -20.76
N THR A 71 6.50 10.41 -20.94
CA THR A 71 5.44 10.44 -19.93
C THR A 71 5.17 9.04 -19.36
N ILE A 72 4.58 8.96 -18.17
CA ILE A 72 4.02 7.71 -17.62
C ILE A 72 2.51 7.84 -17.58
N ASN A 73 1.80 6.98 -18.30
CA ASN A 73 0.35 7.05 -18.48
C ASN A 73 -0.29 5.65 -18.57
N MET A 74 -1.62 5.60 -18.58
CA MET A 74 -2.39 4.33 -18.53
C MET A 74 -2.50 3.58 -19.86
N SER A 75 -2.07 4.16 -21.00
CA SER A 75 -2.05 3.46 -22.30
C SER A 75 -0.85 2.52 -22.45
N GLN A 76 0.16 2.67 -21.59
CA GLN A 76 1.43 1.97 -21.70
C GLN A 76 1.32 0.49 -21.32
N PRO A 77 2.20 -0.39 -21.84
CA PRO A 77 2.12 -1.83 -21.62
C PRO A 77 2.21 -2.29 -20.15
N TRP A 78 2.77 -1.46 -19.26
CA TRP A 78 2.83 -1.78 -17.83
C TRP A 78 1.47 -1.62 -17.13
N ALA A 79 0.58 -0.76 -17.64
CA ALA A 79 -0.65 -0.32 -16.98
C ALA A 79 -1.84 -1.25 -17.22
N LEU A 80 -1.57 -2.53 -17.46
CA LEU A 80 -2.63 -3.53 -17.62
C LEU A 80 -3.38 -3.74 -16.31
N GLU A 81 -4.70 -3.89 -16.42
CA GLU A 81 -5.51 -4.43 -15.31
C GLU A 81 -5.01 -5.82 -14.91
N GLU A 82 -5.46 -6.30 -13.75
CA GLU A 82 -5.01 -7.56 -13.18
C GLU A 82 -5.01 -8.71 -14.21
N GLN A 83 -3.81 -9.20 -14.51
CA GLN A 83 -3.59 -10.29 -15.48
C GLN A 83 -3.22 -11.57 -14.74
N THR A 84 -3.72 -12.70 -15.24
CA THR A 84 -3.33 -14.03 -14.77
C THR A 84 -2.41 -14.71 -15.78
N TYR A 85 -1.22 -15.08 -15.34
CA TYR A 85 -0.21 -15.80 -16.11
C TYR A 85 -0.10 -17.25 -15.63
N PRO A 86 -0.14 -18.25 -16.53
CA PRO A 86 0.11 -19.64 -16.16
C PRO A 86 1.60 -19.85 -15.84
N LEU A 87 1.88 -20.60 -14.79
CA LEU A 87 3.21 -21.07 -14.39
C LEU A 87 3.22 -22.61 -14.40
N ASP A 88 4.40 -23.22 -14.44
CA ASP A 88 4.53 -24.69 -14.53
C ASP A 88 3.77 -25.47 -13.44
N PHE A 89 3.64 -24.88 -12.25
CA PHE A 89 3.00 -25.50 -11.07
C PHE A 89 1.99 -24.58 -10.38
N GLY A 90 1.47 -23.59 -11.10
CA GLY A 90 0.71 -22.54 -10.46
C GLY A 90 0.21 -21.44 -11.38
N THR A 91 -0.27 -20.37 -10.76
CA THR A 91 -0.72 -19.16 -11.44
C THR A 91 -0.18 -17.93 -10.74
N LEU A 92 0.18 -16.93 -11.51
CA LEU A 92 0.49 -15.58 -11.05
C LEU A 92 -0.67 -14.67 -11.46
N SER A 93 -1.35 -14.05 -10.51
CA SER A 93 -2.29 -12.95 -10.76
C SER A 93 -1.68 -11.66 -10.23
N GLY A 94 -1.73 -10.57 -10.99
CA GLY A 94 -1.24 -9.30 -10.45
C GLY A 94 -1.32 -8.15 -11.42
N ARG A 95 -0.95 -6.97 -10.91
CA ARG A 95 -0.91 -5.72 -11.66
C ARG A 95 0.23 -4.83 -11.18
N LEU A 96 0.60 -3.88 -12.03
CA LEU A 96 1.46 -2.76 -11.66
C LEU A 96 0.61 -1.53 -11.39
N VAL A 97 1.02 -0.75 -10.40
CA VAL A 97 0.36 0.49 -10.00
C VAL A 97 1.39 1.59 -9.92
N ASP A 98 1.15 2.73 -10.55
CA ASP A 98 1.95 3.94 -10.33
C ASP A 98 1.75 4.44 -8.89
N LYS A 99 2.84 4.50 -8.11
CA LYS A 99 2.81 4.99 -6.73
C LYS A 99 3.07 6.48 -6.60
N GLN A 100 3.07 7.20 -7.71
CA GLN A 100 2.94 8.65 -7.75
C GLN A 100 1.52 9.12 -8.08
N ALA A 101 0.54 8.22 -8.15
CA ALA A 101 -0.90 8.54 -8.23
C ALA A 101 -1.56 8.63 -6.84
N CYS A 102 -0.87 9.24 -5.87
CA CYS A 102 -1.30 9.38 -4.47
C CYS A 102 -0.58 10.56 -3.80
N PHE A 103 -1.16 11.08 -2.72
CA PHE A 103 -0.49 12.03 -1.84
C PHE A 103 0.62 11.31 -1.05
N ASN A 104 1.87 11.66 -1.33
CA ASN A 104 3.00 11.14 -0.56
C ASN A 104 3.04 11.83 0.82
N ILE A 105 2.62 11.13 1.88
CA ILE A 105 2.58 11.70 3.24
C ILE A 105 3.97 12.07 3.76
N ASN A 106 5.02 11.42 3.25
CA ASN A 106 6.40 11.76 3.58
C ASN A 106 6.84 13.11 3.01
N ALA A 107 6.06 13.72 2.11
CA ALA A 107 6.36 15.05 1.61
C ALA A 107 6.30 16.12 2.71
N LEU A 108 5.56 15.88 3.79
CA LEU A 108 5.50 16.81 4.92
C LEU A 108 6.81 16.89 5.70
N SER A 109 7.67 15.87 5.64
CA SER A 109 9.01 15.92 6.28
C SER A 109 9.96 16.94 5.66
N GLY A 110 9.74 17.30 4.38
CA GLY A 110 10.52 18.31 3.67
C GLY A 110 9.96 19.72 3.80
N VAL A 111 8.91 19.92 4.59
CA VAL A 111 8.25 21.20 4.78
C VAL A 111 8.94 21.96 5.91
N GLU A 112 9.56 23.09 5.58
CA GLU A 112 10.21 23.95 6.56
C GLU A 112 9.23 24.88 7.28
N VAL A 113 9.51 25.14 8.55
CA VAL A 113 8.78 26.12 9.37
C VAL A 113 9.09 27.53 8.88
N VAL A 114 8.05 28.25 8.45
CA VAL A 114 8.18 29.67 8.09
C VAL A 114 8.08 30.51 9.35
N ALA A 115 9.22 30.95 9.86
CA ALA A 115 9.30 31.77 11.07
C ALA A 115 8.42 33.03 10.98
N GLY A 116 7.46 33.16 11.92
CA GLY A 116 6.55 34.32 12.01
C GLY A 116 5.30 34.23 11.12
N SER A 117 5.02 33.07 10.51
CA SER A 117 3.74 32.78 9.87
C SER A 117 2.80 32.08 10.85
N ASP A 118 1.58 32.63 11.02
CA ASP A 118 0.50 31.95 11.75
C ASP A 118 -0.23 30.91 10.87
N LYS A 119 0.15 30.80 9.58
CA LYS A 119 -0.46 29.86 8.63
C LYS A 119 0.34 28.57 8.54
N ALA A 120 -0.38 27.46 8.45
CA ALA A 120 0.20 26.18 8.12
C ALA A 120 0.83 26.23 6.71
N PRO A 121 1.92 25.49 6.47
CA PRO A 121 2.50 25.41 5.14
C PRO A 121 1.53 24.80 4.13
N TYR A 122 1.66 25.19 2.86
CA TYR A 122 0.75 24.79 1.78
C TYR A 122 0.49 23.28 1.68
N LEU A 123 1.51 22.43 1.81
CA LEU A 123 1.31 20.97 1.73
C LEU A 123 0.56 20.40 2.94
N VAL A 124 0.71 21.01 4.12
CA VAL A 124 -0.03 20.63 5.33
C VAL A 124 -1.50 21.00 5.15
N GLU A 125 -1.78 22.22 4.65
CA GLU A 125 -3.13 22.66 4.30
C GLU A 125 -3.74 21.77 3.19
N ALA A 126 -2.98 21.41 2.16
CA ALA A 126 -3.45 20.50 1.11
C ALA A 126 -3.84 19.13 1.67
N PHE A 127 -3.06 18.57 2.59
CA PHE A 127 -3.42 17.29 3.23
C PHE A 127 -4.66 17.42 4.12
N GLN A 128 -4.80 18.54 4.85
CA GLN A 128 -6.03 18.85 5.59
C GLN A 128 -7.24 18.91 4.64
N HIS A 129 -7.15 19.65 3.53
CA HIS A 129 -8.24 19.78 2.56
C HIS A 129 -8.60 18.44 1.90
N LEU A 130 -7.62 17.56 1.69
CA LEU A 130 -7.89 16.19 1.26
C LEU A 130 -8.76 15.46 2.28
N LEU A 131 -8.45 15.54 3.57
CA LEU A 131 -9.24 14.89 4.62
C LEU A 131 -10.66 15.49 4.70
N GLU A 132 -10.79 16.81 4.60
CA GLU A 132 -12.09 17.50 4.57
C GLU A 132 -12.95 17.06 3.38
N GLU A 133 -12.36 16.96 2.19
CA GLU A 133 -13.03 16.46 0.98
C GLU A 133 -13.46 14.99 1.13
N LEU A 134 -12.76 14.23 1.97
CA LEU A 134 -13.11 12.87 2.35
C LEU A 134 -14.09 12.80 3.53
N GLU A 135 -14.79 13.90 3.83
CA GLU A 135 -15.79 13.99 4.89
C GLU A 135 -15.21 13.67 6.28
N VAL A 136 -13.95 14.05 6.53
CA VAL A 136 -13.39 14.15 7.87
C VAL A 136 -13.76 15.52 8.43
N GLU A 137 -14.18 15.56 9.70
CA GLU A 137 -14.57 16.80 10.35
C GLU A 137 -13.39 17.79 10.38
N ASN A 138 -13.65 19.08 10.19
CA ASN A 138 -12.64 20.11 9.96
C ASN A 138 -11.58 20.18 11.07
N TYR A 139 -11.98 20.18 12.35
CA TYR A 139 -11.03 20.19 13.45
C TYR A 139 -10.21 18.89 13.52
N GLN A 140 -10.85 17.74 13.28
CA GLN A 140 -10.14 16.47 13.17
C GLN A 140 -9.13 16.45 12.01
N ALA A 141 -9.51 16.96 10.83
CA ALA A 141 -8.66 17.04 9.65
C ALA A 141 -7.44 17.94 9.89
N GLU A 142 -7.63 19.11 10.50
CA GLU A 142 -6.55 20.02 10.90
C GLU A 142 -5.58 19.32 11.88
N THR A 143 -6.13 18.71 12.93
CA THR A 143 -5.34 18.01 13.97
C THR A 143 -4.51 16.89 13.36
N ILE A 144 -5.09 16.08 12.46
CA ILE A 144 -4.39 14.99 11.78
C ILE A 144 -3.27 15.54 10.89
N ALA A 145 -3.54 16.57 10.10
CA ALA A 145 -2.55 17.11 9.16
C ALA A 145 -1.35 17.74 9.86
N GLN A 146 -1.62 18.55 10.89
CA GLN A 146 -0.57 19.14 11.72
C GLN A 146 0.17 18.06 12.51
N SER A 147 -0.53 17.10 13.13
CA SER A 147 0.12 16.00 13.85
C SER A 147 0.96 15.10 12.95
N LEU A 148 0.54 14.87 11.69
CA LEU A 148 1.35 14.12 10.73
C LEU A 148 2.62 14.88 10.37
N TRP A 149 2.55 16.20 10.22
CA TRP A 149 3.71 17.04 9.94
C TRP A 149 4.74 16.94 11.06
N GLU A 150 4.34 17.15 12.33
CA GLU A 150 5.24 16.97 13.49
C GLU A 150 5.77 15.53 13.56
N TYR A 151 4.92 14.52 13.29
CA TYR A 151 5.31 13.11 13.38
C TYR A 151 6.46 12.71 12.46
N VAL A 152 6.64 13.40 11.33
CA VAL A 152 7.62 13.08 10.28
C VAL A 152 8.73 14.12 10.12
N ASP A 153 8.60 15.30 10.76
CA ASP A 153 9.67 16.29 10.74
C ASP A 153 10.89 15.79 11.53
N SER A 154 12.03 16.46 11.42
CA SER A 154 13.29 15.92 11.95
C SER A 154 13.54 16.23 13.43
N ASP A 155 12.68 17.02 14.08
CA ASP A 155 12.93 17.52 15.42
C ASP A 155 11.89 17.01 16.44
N ASN A 156 11.64 17.74 17.52
CA ASN A 156 10.73 17.33 18.61
C ASN A 156 9.99 18.57 19.16
N SER A 157 9.98 19.64 18.38
CA SER A 157 9.41 20.93 18.72
C SER A 157 8.04 21.00 18.06
N VAL A 158 7.01 21.25 18.85
CA VAL A 158 5.68 21.47 18.28
C VAL A 158 5.68 22.79 17.50
N ASN A 159 5.64 22.69 16.18
CA ASN A 159 5.70 23.81 15.23
C ASN A 159 4.33 24.34 14.81
N SER A 160 3.26 23.65 15.21
CA SER A 160 1.88 23.92 14.82
C SER A 160 0.94 24.17 16.00
N THR A 161 -0.33 24.46 15.73
CA THR A 161 -1.32 24.84 16.76
C THR A 161 -1.98 23.61 17.41
N SER A 162 -2.24 22.58 16.62
CA SER A 162 -2.94 21.35 17.03
C SER A 162 -2.10 20.08 16.86
N GLY A 163 -0.90 20.17 16.27
CA GLY A 163 0.05 19.07 16.19
C GLY A 163 0.57 18.65 17.56
N VAL A 164 1.05 17.42 17.63
CA VAL A 164 1.54 16.78 18.85
C VAL A 164 2.82 16.01 18.58
N GLU A 165 3.66 15.92 19.61
CA GLU A 165 4.99 15.33 19.57
C GLU A 165 5.14 14.19 20.58
N ASP A 166 6.37 13.69 20.76
CA ASP A 166 6.75 12.61 21.68
C ASP A 166 5.95 12.58 22.99
N SER A 167 5.85 13.72 23.71
CA SER A 167 5.18 13.78 25.00
C SER A 167 3.72 13.28 24.98
N PHE A 168 3.03 13.45 23.86
CA PHE A 168 1.66 12.98 23.67
C PHE A 168 1.64 11.47 23.38
N TYR A 169 2.48 10.99 22.47
CA TYR A 169 2.54 9.57 22.10
C TYR A 169 3.08 8.68 23.23
N GLU A 170 3.97 9.20 24.08
CA GLU A 170 4.45 8.52 25.29
C GLU A 170 3.35 8.34 26.33
N SER A 171 2.30 9.18 26.29
CA SER A 171 1.14 9.08 27.18
C SER A 171 0.09 8.06 26.69
N MET A 172 0.22 7.55 25.46
CA MET A 172 -0.70 6.58 24.88
C MET A 172 -0.50 5.16 25.41
N SER A 173 -1.43 4.26 25.06
CA SER A 173 -1.34 2.82 25.37
C SER A 173 -1.57 1.99 24.11
N PRO A 174 -0.55 1.26 23.60
CA PRO A 174 0.84 1.27 24.08
C PRO A 174 1.51 2.63 23.87
N ALA A 175 2.51 2.96 24.68
CA ALA A 175 3.33 4.16 24.53
C ALA A 175 4.35 3.97 23.41
N TYR A 176 4.59 5.03 22.63
CA TYR A 176 5.59 5.08 21.55
C TYR A 176 6.03 6.53 21.33
N MET A 177 6.96 6.74 20.40
CA MET A 177 7.52 8.04 20.03
C MET A 177 7.11 8.41 18.61
N THR A 178 7.28 9.68 18.26
CA THR A 178 7.20 10.12 16.86
C THR A 178 8.26 9.43 16.01
N ALA A 179 8.04 9.37 14.69
CA ALA A 179 8.99 8.71 13.80
C ALA A 179 10.24 9.57 13.58
N ASN A 180 10.07 10.89 13.57
CA ASN A 180 11.04 11.92 13.25
C ASN A 180 11.88 11.61 12.01
N SER A 181 11.20 11.01 11.03
CA SER A 181 11.77 10.42 9.82
C SER A 181 10.64 10.10 8.85
N LEU A 182 11.02 9.80 7.60
CA LEU A 182 10.11 9.26 6.60
C LEU A 182 9.42 7.97 7.10
N LEU A 183 8.11 7.89 6.90
CA LEU A 183 7.32 6.69 7.13
C LEU A 183 7.69 5.62 6.10
N ALA A 184 7.81 4.38 6.56
CA ALA A 184 8.14 3.24 5.71
C ALA A 184 6.91 2.69 4.97
N ASP A 185 5.69 2.78 5.53
CA ASP A 185 4.43 2.37 4.89
C ASP A 185 3.28 3.33 5.21
N GLY A 186 2.34 3.46 4.27
CA GLY A 186 1.13 4.26 4.50
C GLY A 186 0.29 3.79 5.69
N SER A 187 0.44 2.54 6.15
CA SER A 187 -0.23 2.07 7.37
C SER A 187 0.22 2.79 8.64
N GLU A 188 1.40 3.40 8.66
CA GLU A 188 1.91 4.13 9.82
C GLU A 188 1.11 5.40 10.11
N LEU A 189 0.39 5.94 9.12
CA LEU A 189 -0.57 7.02 9.35
C LEU A 189 -1.58 6.67 10.46
N ARG A 190 -1.89 5.37 10.66
CA ARG A 190 -2.81 4.93 11.72
C ARG A 190 -2.31 5.22 13.13
N ALA A 191 -1.00 5.42 13.32
CA ALA A 191 -0.39 5.80 14.59
C ALA A 191 -0.41 7.31 14.84
N VAL A 192 -0.69 8.13 13.82
CA VAL A 192 -0.77 9.58 14.00
C VAL A 192 -2.02 9.93 14.81
N ASN A 193 -1.89 10.96 15.65
CA ASN A 193 -2.97 11.48 16.47
C ASN A 193 -4.26 11.71 15.65
N GLU A 194 -5.41 11.39 16.25
CA GLU A 194 -6.75 11.50 15.65
C GLU A 194 -7.02 10.65 14.39
N VAL A 195 -6.07 9.86 13.89
CA VAL A 195 -6.34 8.94 12.76
C VAL A 195 -7.12 7.72 13.24
N SER A 196 -8.44 7.85 13.25
CA SER A 196 -9.36 6.75 13.59
C SER A 196 -9.35 5.65 12.53
N GLY A 197 -9.93 4.48 12.86
CA GLY A 197 -10.09 3.41 11.87
C GLY A 197 -10.97 3.81 10.68
N GLU A 198 -11.97 4.65 10.92
CA GLU A 198 -12.84 5.19 9.87
C GLU A 198 -12.06 6.14 8.95
N VAL A 199 -11.32 7.10 9.53
CA VAL A 199 -10.48 8.03 8.76
C VAL A 199 -9.47 7.25 7.92
N MET A 200 -8.84 6.24 8.51
CA MET A 200 -7.86 5.40 7.80
C MET A 200 -8.48 4.70 6.58
N GLU A 201 -9.70 4.16 6.67
CA GLU A 201 -10.35 3.53 5.51
C GLU A 201 -10.71 4.55 4.42
N LYS A 202 -11.12 5.77 4.79
CA LYS A 202 -11.39 6.84 3.83
C LYS A 202 -10.12 7.31 3.11
N VAL A 203 -9.03 7.54 3.83
CA VAL A 203 -7.81 8.17 3.29
C VAL A 203 -6.86 7.18 2.59
N ARG A 204 -6.86 5.90 2.98
CA ARG A 204 -5.93 4.87 2.46
C ARG A 204 -5.83 4.80 0.92
N PRO A 205 -6.92 4.95 0.13
CA PRO A 205 -6.83 4.93 -1.34
C PRO A 205 -6.12 6.14 -1.96
N TYR A 206 -5.95 7.23 -1.19
CA TYR A 206 -5.46 8.51 -1.67
C TYR A 206 -4.01 8.78 -1.26
N ILE A 207 -3.48 8.06 -0.27
CA ILE A 207 -2.14 8.28 0.28
C ILE A 207 -1.14 7.17 -0.04
N CYS A 208 0.13 7.53 0.03
CA CYS A 208 1.26 6.62 0.01
C CYS A 208 2.40 7.16 0.88
N ALA A 209 3.31 6.27 1.28
CA ALA A 209 4.57 6.63 1.93
C ALA A 209 5.72 6.20 1.00
N LEU A 210 6.21 7.14 0.20
CA LEU A 210 7.36 6.93 -0.68
C LEU A 210 8.65 7.35 0.04
N PRO A 211 9.80 6.72 -0.24
CA PRO A 211 11.07 7.08 0.39
C PRO A 211 11.68 8.36 -0.20
N THR A 212 10.89 9.44 -0.24
CA THR A 212 11.26 10.78 -0.66
C THR A 212 10.38 11.80 0.06
N SER A 213 10.93 12.99 0.30
CA SER A 213 10.20 14.18 0.78
C SER A 213 9.58 15.00 -0.36
N ASP A 214 9.74 14.56 -1.62
CA ASP A 214 9.10 15.23 -2.75
C ASP A 214 7.66 14.72 -2.94
N LEU A 215 6.72 15.65 -3.11
CA LEU A 215 5.40 15.34 -3.67
C LEU A 215 5.43 15.54 -5.18
N ARG A 216 5.18 14.47 -5.92
CA ARG A 216 5.11 14.47 -7.40
C ARG A 216 3.90 13.65 -7.84
N LEU A 217 2.74 14.29 -7.88
CA LEU A 217 1.47 13.66 -8.23
C LEU A 217 1.37 13.49 -9.75
N ASN A 218 1.39 12.24 -10.23
CA ASN A 218 1.28 11.93 -11.65
C ASN A 218 -0.17 12.02 -12.14
N VAL A 219 -0.49 13.10 -12.85
CA VAL A 219 -1.86 13.37 -13.33
C VAL A 219 -2.32 12.37 -14.39
N ASN A 220 -1.38 11.76 -15.13
CA ASN A 220 -1.69 10.81 -16.21
C ASN A 220 -2.13 9.42 -15.72
N THR A 221 -1.97 9.14 -14.42
CA THR A 221 -2.30 7.85 -13.78
C THR A 221 -3.29 7.98 -12.63
N LEU A 222 -3.70 9.20 -12.26
CA LEU A 222 -4.80 9.40 -11.33
C LEU A 222 -6.09 8.78 -11.88
N LYS A 223 -6.89 8.15 -11.03
CA LYS A 223 -8.22 7.71 -11.42
C LYS A 223 -9.27 8.79 -11.13
N PRO A 224 -10.41 8.84 -11.84
CA PRO A 224 -11.49 9.78 -11.53
C PRO A 224 -11.97 9.70 -10.07
N GLU A 225 -11.93 8.51 -9.45
CA GLU A 225 -12.28 8.34 -8.03
C GLU A 225 -11.29 9.04 -7.10
N GLN A 226 -10.07 9.33 -7.56
CA GLN A 226 -9.02 10.02 -6.81
C GLN A 226 -9.03 11.54 -7.00
N ALA A 227 -10.06 12.11 -7.63
CA ALA A 227 -10.19 13.54 -7.92
C ALA A 227 -10.03 14.47 -6.70
N ALA A 228 -10.34 13.98 -5.49
CA ALA A 228 -10.13 14.69 -4.24
C ALA A 228 -8.67 15.16 -4.04
N LEU A 229 -7.69 14.46 -4.61
CA LEU A 229 -6.27 14.88 -4.59
C LEU A 229 -6.04 16.19 -5.35
N LEU A 230 -6.75 16.39 -6.47
CA LEU A 230 -6.68 17.65 -7.21
C LEU A 230 -7.44 18.75 -6.46
N VAL A 231 -8.62 18.45 -5.91
CA VAL A 231 -9.39 19.42 -5.10
C VAL A 231 -8.53 19.95 -3.96
N ALA A 232 -7.84 19.06 -3.25
CA ALA A 232 -6.93 19.40 -2.16
C ALA A 232 -5.80 20.36 -2.59
N LEU A 233 -5.12 20.08 -3.70
CA LEU A 233 -4.03 20.94 -4.19
C LEU A 233 -4.54 22.28 -4.76
N PHE A 234 -5.73 22.30 -5.33
CA PHE A 234 -6.29 23.52 -5.94
C PHE A 234 -7.29 24.23 -5.04
N HIS A 235 -7.41 23.87 -3.76
CA HIS A 235 -8.39 24.45 -2.85
C HIS A 235 -8.23 25.99 -2.76
N PRO A 236 -9.33 26.77 -2.73
CA PRO A 236 -10.74 26.41 -2.94
C PRO A 236 -11.20 26.57 -4.42
N ALA A 237 -10.26 26.63 -5.37
CA ALA A 237 -10.51 27.08 -6.75
C ALA A 237 -10.97 25.98 -7.73
N LEU A 238 -10.85 24.70 -7.38
CA LEU A 238 -11.27 23.57 -8.19
C LEU A 238 -12.33 22.75 -7.44
N SER A 239 -13.50 22.55 -8.05
CA SER A 239 -14.53 21.68 -7.49
C SER A 239 -14.25 20.20 -7.75
N LEU A 240 -14.86 19.31 -6.96
CA LEU A 240 -14.79 17.86 -7.20
C LEU A 240 -15.32 17.47 -8.58
N GLU A 241 -16.36 18.14 -9.07
CA GLU A 241 -16.95 17.88 -10.38
C GLU A 241 -15.96 18.24 -11.50
N GLN A 242 -15.33 19.42 -11.42
CA GLN A 242 -14.30 19.84 -12.37
C GLN A 242 -13.09 18.90 -12.33
N ALA A 243 -12.65 18.52 -11.13
CA ALA A 243 -11.54 17.58 -10.94
C ALA A 243 -11.85 16.18 -11.51
N LYS A 244 -13.09 15.72 -11.44
CA LYS A 244 -13.50 14.45 -12.08
C LYS A 244 -13.56 14.59 -13.59
N GLU A 245 -14.20 15.65 -14.10
CA GLU A 245 -14.37 15.89 -15.53
C GLU A 245 -13.03 15.94 -16.26
N VAL A 246 -12.02 16.63 -15.71
CA VAL A 246 -10.69 16.67 -16.32
C VAL A 246 -10.01 15.30 -16.36
N LEU A 247 -10.21 14.45 -15.35
CA LEU A 247 -9.65 13.11 -15.31
C LEU A 247 -10.38 12.13 -16.24
N GLU A 248 -11.70 12.28 -16.38
CA GLU A 248 -12.53 11.49 -17.32
C GLU A 248 -12.25 11.85 -18.77
N ASN A 249 -11.98 13.12 -19.05
CA ASN A 249 -11.62 13.63 -20.38
C ASN A 249 -10.13 13.51 -20.69
N ARG A 250 -9.35 12.79 -19.87
CA ARG A 250 -7.91 12.59 -20.11
C ARG A 250 -7.68 12.04 -21.52
N PRO A 251 -6.74 12.61 -22.31
CA PRO A 251 -6.34 12.04 -23.58
C PRO A 251 -5.88 10.59 -23.44
N PHE A 252 -6.01 9.78 -24.50
CA PHE A 252 -5.64 8.36 -24.45
C PHE A 252 -4.18 8.15 -24.00
N ASP A 253 -3.25 8.92 -24.54
CA ASP A 253 -1.83 8.90 -24.16
C ASP A 253 -1.49 9.81 -22.96
N GLY A 254 -2.51 10.37 -22.30
CA GLY A 254 -2.35 11.39 -21.26
C GLY A 254 -1.90 12.76 -21.79
N TRP A 255 -1.63 13.68 -20.87
CA TRP A 255 -1.06 14.99 -21.17
C TRP A 255 0.46 14.89 -21.35
N GLY A 256 0.99 15.60 -22.36
CA GLY A 256 2.43 15.65 -22.64
C GLY A 256 3.22 16.46 -21.61
N SER A 257 2.57 17.44 -20.98
CA SER A 257 3.16 18.28 -19.95
C SER A 257 2.11 18.72 -18.92
N ILE A 258 2.59 19.25 -17.78
CA ILE A 258 1.69 19.87 -16.80
C ILE A 258 1.07 21.16 -17.33
N ASP A 259 1.74 21.87 -18.25
CA ASP A 259 1.14 23.04 -18.88
C ASP A 259 -0.07 22.67 -19.75
N ASP A 260 -0.01 21.55 -20.47
CA ASP A 260 -1.15 21.04 -21.23
C ASP A 260 -2.31 20.69 -20.30
N PHE A 261 -2.04 19.97 -19.21
CA PHE A 261 -3.04 19.65 -18.18
C PHE A 261 -3.70 20.90 -17.57
N LEU A 262 -2.92 21.93 -17.23
CA LEU A 262 -3.43 23.18 -16.64
C LEU A 262 -4.09 24.11 -17.66
N SER A 263 -4.00 23.79 -18.95
CA SER A 263 -4.68 24.52 -20.03
C SER A 263 -6.10 24.02 -20.30
N GLU A 264 -6.51 22.91 -19.67
CA GLU A 264 -7.85 22.36 -19.78
C GLU A 264 -8.91 23.34 -19.27
N LYS A 265 -10.11 23.28 -19.85
CA LYS A 265 -11.20 24.25 -19.62
C LYS A 265 -11.64 24.30 -18.15
N GLU A 266 -11.48 23.20 -17.41
CA GLU A 266 -11.81 23.04 -16.00
C GLU A 266 -10.96 23.95 -15.11
N PHE A 267 -9.75 24.31 -15.56
CA PHE A 267 -8.84 25.23 -14.87
C PHE A 267 -9.00 26.70 -15.27
N ALA A 268 -9.97 27.04 -16.13
CA ALA A 268 -10.15 28.41 -16.63
C ALA A 268 -10.48 29.43 -15.53
N SER A 269 -11.13 29.01 -14.44
CA SER A 269 -11.46 29.85 -13.28
C SER A 269 -10.35 29.90 -12.21
N VAL A 270 -9.34 29.04 -12.31
CA VAL A 270 -8.24 28.96 -11.35
C VAL A 270 -7.24 30.08 -11.64
N LYS A 271 -6.84 30.84 -10.61
CA LYS A 271 -5.88 31.94 -10.75
C LYS A 271 -4.48 31.40 -11.07
N GLU A 272 -3.70 32.18 -11.82
CA GLU A 272 -2.34 31.78 -12.21
C GLU A 272 -1.41 31.57 -11.01
N GLU A 273 -1.60 32.31 -9.91
CA GLU A 273 -0.85 32.09 -8.67
C GLU A 273 -1.12 30.71 -8.08
N GLN A 274 -2.39 30.28 -8.04
CA GLN A 274 -2.79 28.97 -7.51
C GLN A 274 -2.31 27.84 -8.42
N LYS A 275 -2.39 28.04 -9.75
CA LYS A 275 -1.82 27.09 -10.72
C LYS A 275 -0.32 26.93 -10.52
N LYS A 276 0.41 28.03 -10.31
CA LYS A 276 1.85 28.00 -10.11
C LYS A 276 2.25 27.25 -8.84
N GLU A 277 1.50 27.44 -7.75
CA GLU A 277 1.74 26.76 -6.48
C GLU A 277 1.50 25.25 -6.61
N ALA A 278 0.33 24.85 -7.13
CA ALA A 278 0.01 23.43 -7.35
C ALA A 278 0.96 22.76 -8.37
N LYS A 279 1.36 23.47 -9.42
CA LYS A 279 2.26 22.98 -10.48
C LYS A 279 3.59 22.44 -9.94
N ALA A 280 4.08 22.97 -8.80
CA ALA A 280 5.31 22.49 -8.18
C ALA A 280 5.24 21.02 -7.75
N TYR A 281 4.03 20.52 -7.46
CA TYR A 281 3.78 19.18 -6.93
C TYR A 281 3.17 18.21 -7.94
N LEU A 282 2.87 18.68 -9.15
CA LEU A 282 2.31 17.85 -10.22
C LEU A 282 3.41 17.32 -11.15
N THR A 283 3.13 16.19 -11.80
CA THR A 283 4.00 15.63 -12.83
C THR A 283 3.23 14.80 -13.86
N VAL A 284 3.87 14.51 -14.99
CA VAL A 284 3.35 13.62 -16.06
C VAL A 284 4.20 12.35 -16.21
N THR A 285 5.09 12.11 -15.25
CA THR A 285 6.07 11.01 -15.25
C THR A 285 6.11 10.37 -13.86
N SER A 286 6.66 9.17 -13.74
CA SER A 286 6.81 8.51 -12.45
C SER A 286 8.10 7.73 -12.37
N VAL A 287 8.65 7.65 -11.16
CA VAL A 287 9.83 6.86 -10.79
C VAL A 287 9.50 5.79 -9.76
N TYR A 288 8.28 5.76 -9.20
CA TYR A 288 7.84 4.77 -8.22
C TYR A 288 6.65 3.96 -8.70
N PHE A 289 6.78 2.64 -8.68
CA PHE A 289 5.73 1.70 -9.05
C PHE A 289 5.58 0.63 -7.98
N GLU A 290 4.41 0.01 -7.88
CA GLU A 290 4.20 -1.16 -7.04
C GLU A 290 3.68 -2.32 -7.88
N LEU A 291 4.37 -3.45 -7.77
CA LEU A 291 3.84 -4.74 -8.17
C LEU A 291 2.99 -5.28 -7.03
N ASP A 292 1.69 -5.48 -7.26
CA ASP A 292 0.80 -6.23 -6.36
C ASP A 292 0.44 -7.55 -7.04
N ALA A 293 0.96 -8.65 -6.52
CA ALA A 293 0.86 -9.95 -7.13
C ALA A 293 0.50 -11.04 -6.12
N GLU A 294 -0.42 -11.92 -6.50
CA GLU A 294 -0.76 -13.15 -5.82
C GLU A 294 -0.27 -14.36 -6.63
N LEU A 295 0.47 -15.24 -5.97
CA LEU A 295 0.98 -16.48 -6.52
C LEU A 295 0.32 -17.67 -5.84
N LEU A 296 -0.20 -18.59 -6.64
CA LEU A 296 -0.76 -19.85 -6.20
C LEU A 296 0.09 -20.99 -6.75
N VAL A 297 0.71 -21.78 -5.86
CA VAL A 297 1.51 -22.96 -6.22
C VAL A 297 1.00 -24.16 -5.43
N GLY A 298 0.36 -25.11 -6.12
CA GLY A 298 -0.47 -26.12 -5.45
C GLY A 298 -1.52 -25.45 -4.54
N ASP A 299 -1.51 -25.81 -3.26
CA ASP A 299 -2.40 -25.20 -2.25
C ASP A 299 -1.76 -23.98 -1.54
N SER A 300 -0.53 -23.59 -1.89
CA SER A 300 0.18 -22.51 -1.21
C SER A 300 -0.03 -21.18 -1.92
N ARG A 301 -0.51 -20.19 -1.17
CA ARG A 301 -0.75 -18.83 -1.64
C ARG A 301 0.27 -17.87 -1.05
N VAL A 302 0.90 -17.05 -1.90
CA VAL A 302 1.81 -15.97 -1.50
C VAL A 302 1.38 -14.71 -2.20
N ARG A 303 1.02 -13.67 -1.44
CA ARG A 303 0.86 -12.32 -1.98
C ARG A 303 2.11 -11.51 -1.70
N VAL A 304 2.64 -10.83 -2.71
CA VAL A 304 3.77 -9.93 -2.63
C VAL A 304 3.33 -8.54 -3.09
N ARG A 305 3.75 -7.51 -2.35
CA ARG A 305 3.72 -6.12 -2.78
C ARG A 305 5.14 -5.59 -2.83
N SER A 306 5.63 -5.29 -4.02
CA SER A 306 7.02 -4.85 -4.23
C SER A 306 7.05 -3.43 -4.74
N LEU A 307 7.67 -2.52 -3.99
CA LEU A 307 7.91 -1.15 -4.42
C LEU A 307 9.16 -1.16 -5.32
N LEU A 308 8.97 -0.72 -6.55
CA LEU A 308 10.00 -0.54 -7.57
C LEU A 308 10.34 0.94 -7.71
N PHE A 309 11.60 1.23 -7.98
CA PHE A 309 12.12 2.59 -8.12
C PHE A 309 13.11 2.69 -9.29
N SER A 310 13.04 3.79 -10.05
CA SER A 310 13.95 4.12 -11.16
C SER A 310 14.38 5.58 -11.12
N GLU A 311 15.52 5.87 -10.51
CA GLU A 311 16.06 7.24 -10.39
C GLU A 311 16.36 7.87 -11.75
N ASN A 312 17.00 7.10 -12.64
CA ASN A 312 17.44 7.56 -13.95
C ASN A 312 16.38 7.39 -15.06
N LYS A 313 15.19 6.84 -14.73
CA LYS A 313 14.18 6.45 -15.71
C LYS A 313 14.71 5.50 -16.79
N GLU A 314 15.66 4.64 -16.43
CA GLU A 314 16.21 3.65 -17.35
C GLU A 314 16.37 2.28 -16.68
N THR A 315 16.74 2.25 -15.40
CA THR A 315 17.04 1.01 -14.66
C THR A 315 16.14 0.92 -13.42
N VAL A 316 15.35 -0.15 -13.35
CA VAL A 316 14.39 -0.34 -12.28
C VAL A 316 14.94 -1.29 -11.21
N THR A 317 14.89 -0.84 -9.96
CA THR A 317 15.31 -1.58 -8.78
C THR A 317 14.14 -1.87 -7.85
N VAL A 318 14.24 -2.92 -7.04
CA VAL A 318 13.23 -3.21 -6.00
C VAL A 318 13.76 -2.65 -4.70
N VAL A 319 13.05 -1.69 -4.11
CA VAL A 319 13.46 -1.01 -2.87
C VAL A 319 12.78 -1.57 -1.63
N ARG A 320 11.61 -2.20 -1.79
CA ARG A 320 10.86 -2.78 -0.67
C ARG A 320 10.04 -3.98 -1.14
N ARG A 321 9.97 -5.03 -0.31
CA ARG A 321 9.08 -6.17 -0.49
C ARG A 321 8.25 -6.38 0.77
N ARG A 322 6.94 -6.54 0.58
CA ARG A 322 6.01 -6.91 1.64
C ARG A 322 5.35 -8.22 1.25
N PHE A 323 5.52 -9.22 2.11
CA PHE A 323 4.82 -10.50 1.98
C PHE A 323 3.56 -10.48 2.84
N GLY A 324 2.45 -10.90 2.26
CA GLY A 324 1.14 -10.84 2.89
C GLY A 324 0.48 -9.45 2.80
N GLY A 325 -0.80 -9.40 3.16
CA GLY A 325 -1.64 -8.21 3.04
C GLY A 325 -3.12 -8.56 3.09
N ILE A 326 -3.97 -7.53 3.04
CA ILE A 326 -5.43 -7.62 3.02
C ILE A 326 -5.88 -8.08 1.62
N GLY A 327 -5.62 -9.33 1.27
CA GLY A 327 -6.70 -10.11 0.67
C GLY A 327 -7.38 -10.69 1.89
N GLU A 328 -8.68 -10.47 2.06
CA GLU A 328 -9.42 -11.10 3.16
C GLU A 328 -8.90 -12.53 3.28
N ARG A 329 -8.17 -12.81 4.37
CA ARG A 329 -8.21 -14.17 4.87
C ARG A 329 -9.69 -14.34 5.11
N VAL A 330 -10.38 -15.01 4.19
CA VAL A 330 -11.60 -15.73 4.52
C VAL A 330 -11.12 -16.64 5.62
N SER A 331 -11.28 -16.13 6.85
CA SER A 331 -10.89 -16.83 8.04
C SER A 331 -11.82 -18.02 7.99
N ASP A 332 -11.28 -19.18 7.62
CA ASP A 332 -11.97 -20.47 7.62
C ASP A 332 -12.22 -20.90 9.08
N ARG A 333 -12.83 -19.99 9.86
CA ARG A 333 -13.33 -20.20 11.21
C ARG A 333 -14.75 -20.74 11.07
N SER A 334 -14.91 -21.85 10.36
CA SER A 334 -16.00 -22.77 10.67
C SER A 334 -15.53 -23.63 11.84
N THR A 335 -15.58 -23.07 13.06
CA THR A 335 -15.55 -23.88 14.28
C THR A 335 -16.93 -24.48 14.60
N GLU A 336 -17.75 -24.71 13.58
CA GLU A 336 -18.96 -25.54 13.67
C GLU A 336 -18.72 -26.86 12.94
N GLN A 337 -18.23 -27.86 13.68
CA GLN A 337 -18.56 -29.27 13.47
C GLN A 337 -18.78 -29.93 14.83
#